data_AF-A0A543IL79-F1
#
_entry.id   AF-A0A543IL79-F1
#
_cell.length_a   1.000
_cell.length_b   1.000
_cell.length_c   1.000
_cell.angle_alpha   90.00
_cell.angle_beta   90.00
_cell.angle_gamma   90.00
#
_symmetry.space_group_name_H-M   'P 1'
#
loop_
_entity.id
_entity.type
_entity.pdbx_description
1 polymer ?
#
loop_
_entity_poly.entity_id
_entity_poly.type
_entity_poly.pdbx_seq_one_letter_code
_entity_poly.pdbx_strand_id
1 'polypeptide(L)'
;MTTVVLVLLCLAIAGRELYLASDKRLPRAQAELRELRNQVSELARRHDALKTVVDEATEPAGIPIPPPPPEAPPSEVLERLDSLTGRVERLEKQFGDLADELAGIDLERDAQRALARSLDAVEQDVRELHREMLERLDREEGVVTGVLLSEEGEAEALLADAYERCAAEYGLRPRVRDRRSAEATGAYRGTVYRLSGRRPEVLAEDMFTYVRGLYDPRDPSALNALLTELAALRGGGVARFGPFTAVSTPHALVCGVLPDEDTPAEPWQLADRIRELPPDRQSDLTWLRPDG
;
A
#
# COMPACT_ATOMS: atom_id res chain seq x y z
N MET A 1 -10.24 -8.06 -19.79
CA MET A 1 -9.80 -8.04 -18.37
C MET A 1 -8.31 -7.74 -18.23
N THR A 2 -7.43 -8.29 -19.07
CA THR A 2 -5.97 -8.03 -19.07
C THR A 2 -5.58 -6.57 -19.34
N THR A 3 -6.31 -5.86 -20.20
CA THR A 3 -6.07 -4.44 -20.52
C THR A 3 -6.34 -3.52 -19.33
N VAL A 4 -7.37 -3.79 -18.54
CA VAL A 4 -7.72 -3.00 -17.34
C VAL A 4 -6.65 -3.17 -16.26
N VAL A 5 -6.16 -4.41 -16.08
CA VAL A 5 -5.08 -4.71 -15.13
C VAL A 5 -3.79 -4.00 -15.51
N LEU A 6 -3.43 -3.98 -16.81
CA LEU A 6 -2.26 -3.24 -17.29
C LEU A 6 -2.39 -1.73 -17.10
N VAL A 7 -3.57 -1.16 -17.37
CA VAL A 7 -3.82 0.27 -17.16
C VAL A 7 -3.70 0.63 -15.68
N LEU A 8 -4.25 -0.18 -14.77
CA LEU A 8 -4.15 0.05 -13.32
C LEU A 8 -2.72 -0.12 -12.80
N LEU A 9 -1.97 -1.10 -13.32
CA LEU A 9 -0.55 -1.29 -12.99
C LEU A 9 0.29 -0.09 -13.45
N CYS A 10 0.06 0.39 -14.68
CA CYS A 10 0.74 1.57 -15.21
C CYS A 10 0.41 2.83 -14.38
N LEU A 11 -0.85 3.00 -13.96
CA LEU A 11 -1.27 4.10 -13.08
C LEU A 11 -0.61 4.03 -11.70
N ALA A 12 -0.51 2.84 -11.11
CA ALA A 12 0.13 2.63 -9.82
C ALA A 12 1.64 2.91 -9.87
N ILE A 13 2.32 2.47 -10.93
CA ILE A 13 3.75 2.73 -11.15
C ILE A 13 3.99 4.22 -11.39
N ALA A 14 3.17 4.86 -12.24
CA ALA A 14 3.27 6.30 -12.51
C ALA A 14 3.00 7.13 -11.24
N GLY A 15 2.02 6.74 -10.42
CA GLY A 15 1.73 7.40 -9.14
C GLY A 15 2.88 7.27 -8.13
N ARG A 16 3.55 6.11 -8.07
CA ARG A 16 4.69 5.87 -7.18
C ARG A 16 5.94 6.64 -7.61
N GLU A 17 6.22 6.70 -8.91
CA GLU A 17 7.32 7.52 -9.45
C GLU A 17 7.07 9.02 -9.23
N LEU A 18 5.82 9.46 -9.40
CA LEU A 18 5.43 10.85 -9.11
C LEU A 18 5.56 11.16 -7.61
N TYR A 19 5.13 10.25 -6.73
CA TYR A 19 5.26 10.40 -5.28
C TYR A 19 6.73 10.48 -4.85
N LEU A 20 7.61 9.63 -5.39
CA LEU A 20 9.05 9.66 -5.09
C LEU A 20 9.76 10.87 -5.70
N ALA A 21 9.34 11.35 -6.88
CA ALA A 21 9.83 12.60 -7.45
C ALA A 21 9.38 13.81 -6.60
N SER A 22 8.17 13.78 -6.04
CA SER A 22 7.64 14.80 -5.13
C SER A 22 8.41 14.83 -3.81
N ASP A 23 8.68 13.66 -3.23
CA ASP A 23 9.41 13.50 -1.97
C ASP A 23 10.88 13.93 -2.08
N LYS A 24 11.52 13.75 -3.26
CA LYS A 24 12.86 14.29 -3.54
C LYS A 24 12.88 15.79 -3.82
N ARG A 25 11.78 16.35 -4.35
CA ARG A 25 11.63 17.79 -4.61
C ARG A 25 11.38 18.57 -3.33
N LEU A 26 10.70 17.99 -2.34
CA LEU A 26 10.37 18.64 -1.07
C LEU A 26 11.60 19.12 -0.26
N PRO A 27 12.65 18.31 -0.02
CA PRO A 27 13.85 18.76 0.68
C PRO A 27 14.72 19.70 -0.18
N ARG A 28 14.70 19.58 -1.51
CA ARG A 28 15.38 20.53 -2.41
C ARG A 28 14.70 21.91 -2.40
N ALA A 29 13.38 21.95 -2.51
CA ALA A 29 12.60 23.18 -2.41
C ALA A 29 12.75 23.86 -1.03
N GLN A 30 12.86 23.07 0.04
CA GLN A 30 13.15 23.62 1.37
C GLN A 30 14.57 24.18 1.50
N ALA A 31 15.56 23.60 0.84
CA ALA A 31 16.93 24.14 0.80
C ALA A 31 16.99 25.45 -0.02
N GLU A 32 16.34 25.49 -1.18
CA GLU A 32 16.25 26.69 -2.02
C GLU A 32 15.49 27.82 -1.31
N LEU A 33 14.42 27.53 -0.58
CA LEU A 33 13.71 28.53 0.24
C LEU A 33 14.57 29.12 1.37
N ARG A 34 15.46 28.31 1.98
CA ARG A 34 16.41 28.82 2.98
C ARG A 34 17.46 29.73 2.35
N GLU A 35 17.96 29.33 1.19
CA GLU A 35 18.93 30.12 0.43
C GLU A 35 18.35 31.47 -0.04
N LEU A 36 17.14 31.45 -0.61
CA LEU A 36 16.42 32.67 -1.00
C LEU A 36 16.14 33.59 0.19
N ARG A 37 15.76 33.04 1.35
CA ARG A 37 15.58 33.82 2.59
C ARG A 37 16.88 34.46 3.06
N ASN A 38 18.01 33.76 2.94
CA ASN A 38 19.31 34.32 3.27
C ASN A 38 19.68 35.47 2.32
N GLN A 39 19.48 35.29 1.01
CA GLN A 39 19.75 36.32 0.01
C GLN A 39 18.89 37.58 0.21
N VAL A 40 17.60 37.43 0.55
CA VAL A 40 16.72 38.55 0.88
C VAL A 40 17.18 39.27 2.15
N SER A 41 17.60 38.53 3.19
CA SER A 41 18.11 39.13 4.42
C SER A 41 19.42 39.90 4.19
N GLU A 42 20.26 39.42 3.28
CA GLU A 42 21.51 40.07 2.92
C GLU A 42 21.25 41.34 2.08
N LEU A 43 20.32 41.28 1.13
CA LEU A 43 19.90 42.44 0.36
C LEU A 43 19.25 43.52 1.23
N ALA A 44 18.43 43.12 2.22
CA ALA A 44 17.86 44.04 3.20
C ALA A 44 18.96 44.75 4.00
N ARG A 45 19.97 44.01 4.50
CA ARG A 45 21.13 44.61 5.19
C ARG A 45 21.95 45.55 4.31
N ARG A 46 22.16 45.19 3.04
CA ARG A 46 22.86 46.06 2.08
C ARG A 46 22.06 47.33 1.78
N HIS A 47 20.73 47.23 1.71
CA HIS A 47 19.85 48.37 1.53
C HIS A 47 19.88 49.30 2.75
N ASP A 48 19.81 48.75 3.97
CA ASP A 48 19.93 49.53 5.20
C ASP A 48 21.29 50.23 5.29
N ALA A 49 22.39 49.55 4.93
CA ALA A 49 23.73 50.14 4.90
C ALA A 49 23.87 51.25 3.83
N LEU A 50 23.26 51.09 2.66
CA LEU A 50 23.21 52.12 1.62
C LEU A 50 22.37 53.31 2.08
N LYS A 51 21.25 53.06 2.77
CA LYS A 51 20.39 54.09 3.32
C LYS A 51 21.11 54.89 4.39
N THR A 52 21.87 54.26 5.29
CA THR A 52 22.69 54.98 6.28
C THR A 52 23.78 55.82 5.65
N VAL A 53 24.41 55.35 4.56
CA VAL A 53 25.42 56.14 3.83
C VAL A 53 24.79 57.33 3.10
N VAL A 54 23.58 57.17 2.55
CA VAL A 54 22.81 58.27 1.94
C VAL A 54 22.35 59.27 3.00
N ASP A 55 21.90 58.80 4.16
CA ASP A 55 21.50 59.65 5.28
C ASP A 55 22.72 60.42 5.87
N GLU A 56 23.89 59.77 5.99
CA GLU A 56 25.16 60.42 6.39
C GLU A 56 25.67 61.42 5.34
N ALA A 57 25.51 61.13 4.05
CA ALA A 57 25.82 62.07 2.97
C ALA A 57 24.84 63.27 2.90
N THR A 58 23.72 63.19 3.62
CA THR A 58 22.68 64.23 3.69
C THR A 58 22.78 65.09 4.96
N GLU A 59 23.79 64.91 5.83
CA GLU A 59 24.04 65.83 6.94
C GLU A 59 24.53 67.21 6.43
N PRO A 60 23.87 68.33 6.78
CA PRO A 60 24.19 69.65 6.25
C PRO A 60 25.34 70.29 7.04
N ALA A 61 26.56 70.26 6.49
CA ALA A 61 27.62 71.15 6.93
C ALA A 61 27.35 72.56 6.37
N GLY A 62 26.89 73.47 7.24
CA GLY A 62 26.62 74.86 6.91
C GLY A 62 27.88 75.64 6.53
N ILE A 63 28.00 76.00 5.24
CA ILE A 63 28.77 77.14 4.75
C ILE A 63 27.89 77.82 3.67
N PRO A 64 27.56 79.12 3.78
CA PRO A 64 26.71 79.77 2.79
C PRO A 64 27.51 80.06 1.52
N ILE A 65 27.32 79.20 0.51
CA ILE A 65 27.73 79.45 -0.88
C ILE A 65 26.53 80.09 -1.59
N PRO A 66 26.67 81.23 -2.29
CA PRO A 66 25.57 81.88 -2.98
C PRO A 66 25.02 80.98 -4.11
N PRO A 67 23.70 80.98 -4.38
CA PRO A 67 23.08 80.01 -5.27
C PRO A 67 23.51 80.24 -6.73
N PRO A 68 24.10 79.24 -7.42
CA PRO A 68 24.06 79.20 -8.87
C PRO A 68 22.64 78.82 -9.35
N PRO A 69 22.27 79.18 -10.59
CA PRO A 69 20.91 78.98 -11.13
C PRO A 69 20.52 77.50 -11.20
N PRO A 70 19.23 77.15 -11.33
CA PRO A 70 18.75 75.78 -11.27
C PRO A 70 19.26 74.99 -12.48
N GLU A 71 20.36 74.27 -12.30
CA GLU A 71 20.71 73.18 -13.19
C GLU A 71 19.66 72.08 -12.99
N ALA A 72 18.89 71.83 -14.04
CA ALA A 72 18.01 70.68 -14.09
C ALA A 72 18.80 69.43 -13.67
N PRO A 73 18.20 68.51 -12.89
CA PRO A 73 18.89 67.29 -12.47
C PRO A 73 19.51 66.63 -13.71
N PRO A 74 20.77 66.15 -13.65
CA PRO A 74 21.43 65.55 -14.81
C PRO A 74 20.50 64.46 -15.36
N SER A 75 20.19 64.53 -16.65
CA SER A 75 19.22 63.65 -17.31
C SER A 75 19.49 62.17 -17.04
N GLU A 76 20.76 61.80 -16.84
CA GLU A 76 21.17 60.44 -16.46
C GLU A 76 20.58 59.93 -15.13
N VAL A 77 20.36 60.81 -14.14
CA VAL A 77 19.77 60.40 -12.85
C VAL A 77 18.26 60.21 -12.98
N LEU A 78 17.59 61.06 -13.75
CA LEU A 78 16.19 60.89 -14.09
C LEU A 78 15.96 59.62 -14.93
N GLU A 79 16.81 59.36 -15.94
CA GLU A 79 16.74 58.13 -16.75
C GLU A 79 16.99 56.86 -15.93
N ARG A 80 17.90 56.91 -14.93
CA ARG A 80 18.12 55.79 -14.00
C ARG A 80 16.92 55.57 -13.08
N LEU A 81 16.29 56.63 -12.58
CA LEU A 81 15.08 56.52 -11.78
C LEU A 81 13.92 55.95 -12.61
N ASP A 82 13.71 56.42 -13.84
CA ASP A 82 12.67 55.87 -14.73
C ASP A 82 12.92 54.39 -15.07
N SER A 83 14.18 54.01 -15.28
CA SER A 83 14.57 52.60 -15.48
C SER A 83 14.31 51.73 -14.25
N LEU A 84 14.55 52.26 -13.04
CA LEU A 84 14.23 51.60 -11.78
C LEU A 84 12.72 51.47 -11.60
N THR A 85 11.96 52.53 -11.86
CA THR A 85 10.49 52.51 -11.81
C THR A 85 9.92 51.46 -12.76
N GLY A 86 10.39 51.40 -14.01
CA GLY A 86 9.99 50.38 -14.97
C GLY A 86 10.47 48.96 -14.63
N ARG A 87 11.49 48.79 -13.77
CA ARG A 87 11.87 47.49 -13.20
C ARG A 87 10.99 47.10 -12.02
N VAL A 88 10.62 48.06 -11.18
CA VAL A 88 9.69 47.85 -10.06
C VAL A 88 8.33 47.44 -10.59
N GLU A 89 7.76 48.14 -11.57
CA GLU A 89 6.48 47.77 -12.19
C GLU A 89 6.51 46.34 -12.78
N ARG A 90 7.63 45.94 -13.40
CA ARG A 90 7.80 44.58 -13.91
C ARG A 90 7.89 43.55 -12.80
N LEU A 91 8.59 43.85 -11.71
CA LEU A 91 8.66 42.97 -10.55
C LEU A 91 7.30 42.84 -9.86
N GLU A 92 6.57 43.94 -9.69
CA GLU A 92 5.21 43.94 -9.14
C GLU A 92 4.28 43.07 -9.97
N LYS A 93 4.35 43.19 -11.30
CA LYS A 93 3.59 42.32 -12.20
C LYS A 93 3.97 40.85 -12.06
N GLN A 94 5.27 40.54 -12.02
CA GLN A 94 5.75 39.17 -11.82
C GLN A 94 5.34 38.60 -10.46
N PHE A 95 5.35 39.42 -9.39
CA PHE A 95 4.86 39.02 -8.08
C PHE A 95 3.35 38.76 -8.08
N GLY A 96 2.58 39.56 -8.82
CA GLY A 96 1.15 39.31 -9.05
C GLY A 96 0.90 37.97 -9.74
N ASP A 97 1.58 37.73 -10.87
CA ASP A 97 1.46 36.49 -11.64
C ASP A 97 1.85 35.24 -10.79
N LEU A 98 2.93 35.34 -10.00
CA LEU A 98 3.36 34.26 -9.10
C LEU A 98 2.41 34.04 -7.92
N ALA A 99 1.81 35.11 -7.39
CA ALA A 99 0.81 35.00 -6.32
C ALA A 99 -0.45 34.28 -6.82
N ASP A 100 -0.89 34.58 -8.04
CA ASP A 100 -2.03 33.93 -8.68
C ASP A 100 -1.73 32.44 -8.97
N GLU A 101 -0.52 32.13 -9.47
CA GLU A 101 -0.08 30.74 -9.68
C GLU A 101 -0.06 29.94 -8.36
N LEU A 102 0.48 30.54 -7.29
CA LEU A 102 0.52 29.91 -5.97
C LEU A 102 -0.88 29.67 -5.41
N ALA A 103 -1.79 30.63 -5.55
CA ALA A 103 -3.20 30.48 -5.14
C ALA A 103 -3.89 29.34 -5.91
N GLY A 104 -3.58 29.17 -7.20
CA GLY A 104 -4.07 28.06 -8.01
C GLY A 104 -3.58 26.70 -7.50
N ILE A 105 -2.29 26.60 -7.17
CA ILE A 105 -1.68 25.37 -6.61
C ILE A 105 -2.30 25.01 -5.25
N ASP A 106 -2.53 26.00 -4.39
CA ASP A 106 -3.15 25.78 -3.08
C ASP A 106 -4.58 25.23 -3.22
N LEU A 107 -5.37 25.77 -4.16
CA LEU A 107 -6.71 25.28 -4.46
C LEU A 107 -6.69 23.83 -4.96
N GLU A 108 -5.76 23.49 -5.85
CA GLU A 108 -5.60 22.12 -6.36
C GLU A 108 -5.22 21.15 -5.24
N ARG A 109 -4.33 21.57 -4.33
CA ARG A 109 -3.90 20.77 -3.19
C ARG A 109 -5.04 20.54 -2.20
N ASP A 110 -5.89 21.52 -1.99
CA ASP A 110 -7.08 21.38 -1.16
C ASP A 110 -8.13 20.46 -1.79
N ALA A 111 -8.33 20.53 -3.10
CA ALA A 111 -9.17 19.58 -3.84
C ALA A 111 -8.64 18.15 -3.73
N GLN A 112 -7.32 17.94 -3.88
CA GLN A 112 -6.69 16.64 -3.71
C GLN A 112 -6.86 16.09 -2.28
N ARG A 113 -6.71 16.94 -1.25
CA ARG A 113 -6.95 16.53 0.15
C ARG A 113 -8.41 16.17 0.39
N ALA A 114 -9.35 16.90 -0.22
CA ALA A 114 -10.77 16.59 -0.11
C ALA A 114 -11.09 15.25 -0.78
N LEU A 115 -10.51 14.98 -1.96
CA LEU A 115 -10.64 13.70 -2.64
C LEU A 115 -10.07 12.56 -1.80
N ALA A 116 -8.86 12.72 -1.24
CA ALA A 116 -8.25 11.72 -0.36
C ALA A 116 -9.17 11.36 0.81
N ARG A 117 -9.73 12.36 1.52
CA ARG A 117 -10.71 12.13 2.60
C ARG A 117 -11.97 11.42 2.13
N SER A 118 -12.45 11.71 0.92
CA SER A 118 -13.62 11.03 0.37
C SER A 118 -13.33 9.57 0.03
N LEU A 119 -12.12 9.26 -0.46
CA LEU A 119 -11.68 7.90 -0.72
C LEU A 119 -11.53 7.10 0.58
N ASP A 120 -10.95 7.71 1.62
CA ASP A 120 -10.84 7.10 2.94
C ASP A 120 -12.22 6.77 3.52
N ALA A 121 -13.20 7.67 3.37
CA ALA A 121 -14.58 7.46 3.81
C ALA A 121 -15.23 6.29 3.05
N VAL A 122 -15.12 6.27 1.72
CA VAL A 122 -15.66 5.17 0.91
C VAL A 122 -14.99 3.83 1.25
N GLU A 123 -13.67 3.83 1.50
CA GLU A 123 -12.96 2.62 1.90
C GLU A 123 -13.45 2.11 3.26
N GLN A 124 -13.73 3.01 4.20
CA GLN A 124 -14.33 2.66 5.49
C GLN A 124 -15.74 2.09 5.33
N ASP A 125 -16.60 2.72 4.53
CA ASP A 125 -17.96 2.25 4.26
C ASP A 125 -17.97 0.85 3.61
N VAL A 126 -17.06 0.61 2.66
CA VAL A 126 -16.92 -0.70 2.01
C VAL A 126 -16.48 -1.77 3.01
N ARG A 127 -15.54 -1.45 3.92
CA ARG A 127 -15.12 -2.39 4.97
C ARG A 127 -16.26 -2.69 5.95
N GLU A 128 -17.07 -1.69 6.30
CA GLU A 128 -18.23 -1.86 7.18
C GLU A 128 -19.29 -2.74 6.54
N LEU A 129 -19.67 -2.44 5.29
CA LEU A 129 -20.62 -3.25 4.52
C LEU A 129 -20.11 -4.69 4.34
N HIS A 130 -18.82 -4.85 4.10
CA HIS A 130 -18.20 -6.17 3.99
C HIS A 130 -18.33 -6.97 5.28
N ARG A 131 -18.06 -6.34 6.43
CA ARG A 131 -18.22 -6.96 7.74
C ARG A 131 -19.68 -7.34 7.98
N GLU A 132 -20.62 -6.43 7.71
CA GLU A 132 -22.04 -6.69 7.91
C GLU A 132 -22.54 -7.84 7.02
N MET A 133 -22.10 -7.90 5.76
CA MET A 133 -22.42 -9.00 4.85
C MET A 133 -21.91 -10.34 5.39
N LEU A 134 -20.67 -10.39 5.89
CA LEU A 134 -20.10 -11.60 6.47
C LEU A 134 -20.84 -12.00 7.77
N GLU A 135 -21.20 -11.05 8.63
CA GLU A 135 -21.98 -11.31 9.85
C GLU A 135 -23.39 -11.82 9.56
N ARG A 136 -24.02 -11.36 8.47
CA ARG A 136 -25.33 -11.89 8.02
C ARG A 136 -25.17 -13.31 7.50
N LEU A 137 -24.16 -13.56 6.67
CA LEU A 137 -23.87 -14.91 6.15
C LEU A 137 -23.54 -15.90 7.26
N ASP A 138 -22.79 -15.47 8.28
CA ASP A 138 -22.42 -16.33 9.40
C ASP A 138 -23.67 -16.76 10.19
N ARG A 139 -24.62 -15.85 10.38
CA ARG A 139 -25.91 -16.15 11.01
C ARG A 139 -26.81 -17.05 10.18
N GLU A 140 -26.80 -16.92 8.85
CA GLU A 140 -27.74 -17.61 7.95
C GLU A 140 -27.22 -18.95 7.42
N GLU A 141 -25.97 -19.02 7.00
CA GLU A 141 -25.38 -20.16 6.26
C GLU A 141 -24.14 -20.77 6.96
N GLY A 142 -23.55 -20.05 7.93
CA GLY A 142 -22.24 -20.36 8.50
C GLY A 142 -21.09 -19.95 7.57
N VAL A 143 -20.10 -19.26 8.13
CA VAL A 143 -18.90 -18.82 7.39
C VAL A 143 -17.69 -19.63 7.84
N VAL A 144 -16.92 -20.12 6.88
CA VAL A 144 -15.67 -20.86 7.08
C VAL A 144 -14.52 -20.01 6.57
N THR A 145 -13.52 -19.80 7.43
CA THR A 145 -12.26 -19.16 7.05
C THR A 145 -11.37 -20.18 6.36
N GLY A 146 -11.04 -19.93 5.10
CA GLY A 146 -10.14 -20.74 4.32
C GLY A 146 -8.78 -20.09 4.15
N VAL A 147 -7.69 -20.86 4.17
CA VAL A 147 -6.35 -20.35 3.89
C VAL A 147 -5.63 -21.30 2.95
N LEU A 148 -5.08 -20.77 1.87
CA LEU A 148 -4.20 -21.51 0.97
C LEU A 148 -2.87 -20.79 0.83
N LEU A 149 -1.77 -21.41 1.26
CA LEU A 149 -0.42 -20.88 1.17
C LEU A 149 0.48 -21.84 0.39
N SER A 150 1.36 -21.31 -0.43
CA SER A 150 2.40 -22.04 -1.15
C SER A 150 3.68 -21.21 -1.24
N GLU A 151 4.83 -21.85 -1.06
CA GLU A 151 6.14 -21.27 -1.37
C GLU A 151 6.35 -21.18 -2.89
N GLU A 152 5.72 -22.10 -3.63
CA GLU A 152 5.82 -22.23 -5.07
C GLU A 152 4.73 -21.42 -5.75
N GLY A 153 5.06 -20.19 -6.13
CA GLY A 153 4.14 -19.29 -6.82
C GLY A 153 3.67 -19.80 -8.20
N GLU A 154 4.43 -20.68 -8.86
CA GLU A 154 4.03 -21.28 -10.15
C GLU A 154 2.92 -22.32 -9.98
N ALA A 155 2.90 -23.04 -8.86
CA ALA A 155 1.87 -24.03 -8.53
C ALA A 155 0.60 -23.40 -7.92
N GLU A 156 0.63 -22.11 -7.56
CA GLU A 156 -0.46 -21.41 -6.88
C GLU A 156 -1.79 -21.51 -7.64
N ALA A 157 -1.77 -21.40 -8.97
CA ALA A 157 -2.99 -21.45 -9.77
C ALA A 157 -3.65 -22.84 -9.79
N LEU A 158 -2.85 -23.90 -9.90
CA LEU A 158 -3.33 -25.29 -9.87
C LEU A 158 -3.85 -25.65 -8.48
N LEU A 159 -3.10 -25.23 -7.45
CA LEU A 159 -3.47 -25.47 -6.07
C LEU A 159 -4.75 -24.71 -5.68
N ALA A 160 -4.92 -23.48 -6.17
CA ALA A 160 -6.15 -22.71 -5.97
C ALA A 160 -7.36 -23.36 -6.65
N ASP A 161 -7.20 -23.88 -7.87
CA ASP A 161 -8.27 -24.61 -8.55
C ASP A 161 -8.65 -25.90 -7.81
N ALA A 162 -7.66 -26.69 -7.35
CA ALA A 162 -7.91 -27.88 -6.53
C ALA A 162 -8.61 -27.53 -5.21
N TYR A 163 -8.21 -26.43 -4.57
CA TYR A 163 -8.83 -25.94 -3.35
C TYR A 163 -10.29 -25.53 -3.56
N GLU A 164 -10.59 -24.79 -4.62
CA GLU A 164 -11.95 -24.37 -4.94
C GLU A 164 -12.85 -25.53 -5.36
N ARG A 165 -12.31 -26.52 -6.07
CA ARG A 165 -13.03 -27.78 -6.37
C ARG A 165 -13.35 -28.56 -5.10
N CYS A 166 -12.38 -28.68 -4.18
CA CYS A 166 -12.61 -29.28 -2.87
C CYS A 166 -13.69 -28.50 -2.10
N ALA A 167 -13.61 -27.18 -2.06
CA ALA A 167 -14.63 -26.35 -1.42
C ALA A 167 -16.04 -26.64 -1.99
N ALA A 168 -16.16 -26.67 -3.31
CA ALA A 168 -17.43 -26.92 -3.99
C ALA A 168 -18.02 -28.31 -3.69
N GLU A 169 -17.18 -29.35 -3.61
CA GLU A 169 -17.62 -30.72 -3.28
C GLU A 169 -18.21 -30.81 -1.87
N TYR A 170 -17.60 -30.11 -0.90
CA TYR A 170 -18.13 -30.02 0.46
C TYR A 170 -19.26 -28.98 0.60
N GLY A 171 -19.80 -28.45 -0.50
CA GLY A 171 -20.94 -27.52 -0.50
C GLY A 171 -20.58 -26.09 -0.09
N LEU A 172 -19.29 -25.75 -0.05
CA LEU A 172 -18.79 -24.42 0.27
C LEU A 172 -18.74 -23.54 -0.98
N ARG A 173 -19.02 -22.25 -0.80
CA ARG A 173 -18.99 -21.26 -1.88
C ARG A 173 -18.02 -20.13 -1.53
N PRO A 174 -16.98 -19.87 -2.36
CA PRO A 174 -16.11 -18.72 -2.18
C PRO A 174 -16.88 -17.41 -2.33
N ARG A 175 -16.97 -16.63 -1.26
CA ARG A 175 -17.59 -15.29 -1.26
C ARG A 175 -16.54 -14.20 -1.39
N VAL A 176 -15.39 -14.39 -0.74
CA VAL A 176 -14.28 -13.45 -0.72
C VAL A 176 -12.99 -14.18 -0.99
N ARG A 177 -12.15 -13.58 -1.82
CA ARG A 177 -10.77 -14.02 -2.10
C ARG A 177 -9.86 -12.84 -1.80
N ASP A 178 -9.04 -12.97 -0.77
CA ASP A 178 -8.04 -11.97 -0.40
C ASP A 178 -6.65 -12.53 -0.69
N ARG A 179 -5.99 -11.99 -1.71
CA ARG A 179 -4.65 -12.45 -2.12
C ARG A 179 -3.61 -11.83 -1.22
N ARG A 180 -2.87 -12.66 -0.50
CA ARG A 180 -1.72 -12.25 0.29
C ARG A 180 -0.46 -12.27 -0.56
N SER A 181 0.21 -11.13 -0.60
CA SER A 181 1.57 -11.04 -1.14
C SER A 181 2.57 -11.68 -0.18
N ALA A 182 3.70 -12.13 -0.73
CA ALA A 182 4.80 -12.70 0.04
C ALA A 182 5.26 -11.76 1.19
N GLU A 183 5.26 -10.44 0.95
CA GLU A 183 5.70 -9.43 1.93
C GLU A 183 4.97 -9.50 3.29
N ALA A 184 3.75 -10.03 3.34
CA ALA A 184 2.96 -10.17 4.57
C ALA A 184 3.17 -11.51 5.32
N THR A 185 3.74 -12.53 4.68
CA THR A 185 3.82 -13.91 5.19
C THR A 185 5.20 -14.56 5.02
N GLY A 186 6.21 -13.80 4.58
CA GLY A 186 7.56 -14.29 4.30
C GLY A 186 7.74 -14.73 2.84
N ALA A 187 8.24 -15.95 2.59
CA ALA A 187 8.38 -16.49 1.23
C ALA A 187 7.04 -17.02 0.66
N TYR A 188 6.01 -17.15 1.49
CA TYR A 188 4.74 -17.78 1.15
C TYR A 188 3.75 -16.82 0.51
N ARG A 189 3.26 -17.19 -0.67
CA ARG A 189 2.15 -16.52 -1.36
C ARG A 189 0.88 -17.32 -1.15
N GLY A 190 -0.26 -16.65 -1.17
CA GLY A 190 -1.50 -17.38 -0.99
C GLY A 190 -2.77 -16.55 -1.03
N THR A 191 -3.88 -17.22 -0.80
CA THR A 191 -5.21 -16.63 -0.80
C THR A 191 -5.94 -17.01 0.48
N VAL A 192 -6.50 -16.01 1.16
CA VAL A 192 -7.45 -16.21 2.25
C VAL A 192 -8.85 -16.18 1.66
N TYR A 193 -9.63 -17.20 1.97
CA TYR A 193 -11.00 -17.37 1.50
C TYR A 193 -11.98 -17.12 2.64
N ARG A 194 -13.09 -16.45 2.35
CA ARG A 194 -14.30 -16.54 3.17
C ARG A 194 -15.30 -17.39 2.40
N LEU A 195 -15.57 -18.58 2.91
CA LEU A 195 -16.44 -19.57 2.31
C LEU A 195 -17.78 -19.58 3.06
N SER A 196 -18.91 -19.69 2.39
CA SER A 196 -20.21 -19.90 3.05
C SER A 196 -20.85 -21.23 2.64
N GLY A 197 -21.76 -21.72 3.49
CA GLY A 197 -22.62 -22.87 3.17
C GLY A 197 -22.58 -23.99 4.20
N ARG A 198 -21.61 -23.98 5.12
CA ARG A 198 -21.51 -24.96 6.20
C ARG A 198 -20.92 -24.36 7.47
N ARG A 199 -21.18 -25.01 8.60
CA ARG A 199 -20.53 -24.72 9.87
C ARG A 199 -19.10 -25.28 9.92
N PRO A 200 -18.13 -24.54 10.47
CA PRO A 200 -16.72 -24.92 10.45
C PRO A 200 -16.43 -26.22 11.21
N GLU A 201 -17.11 -26.48 12.32
CA GLU A 201 -16.86 -27.67 13.15
C GLU A 201 -17.29 -28.96 12.44
N VAL A 202 -18.49 -28.94 11.86
CA VAL A 202 -19.05 -30.09 11.13
C VAL A 202 -18.22 -30.38 9.88
N LEU A 203 -17.81 -29.32 9.16
CA LEU A 203 -16.94 -29.45 8.01
C LEU A 203 -15.60 -30.10 8.40
N ALA A 204 -14.98 -29.62 9.48
CA ALA A 204 -13.68 -30.14 9.90
C ALA A 204 -13.75 -31.62 10.30
N GLU A 205 -14.82 -32.03 10.99
CA GLU A 205 -15.05 -33.43 11.36
C GLU A 205 -15.26 -34.32 10.12
N ASP A 206 -16.07 -33.87 9.15
CA ASP A 206 -16.32 -34.60 7.91
C ASP A 206 -15.03 -34.78 7.09
N MET A 207 -14.29 -33.70 6.86
CA MET A 207 -13.03 -33.72 6.11
C MET A 207 -11.97 -34.58 6.80
N PHE A 208 -11.86 -34.47 8.13
CA PHE A 208 -10.89 -35.26 8.89
C PHE A 208 -11.26 -36.75 8.93
N THR A 209 -12.56 -37.07 9.03
CA THR A 209 -13.05 -38.45 8.93
C THR A 209 -12.72 -39.06 7.58
N TYR A 210 -12.91 -38.31 6.49
CA TYR A 210 -12.52 -38.74 5.15
C TYR A 210 -11.01 -39.00 5.06
N VAL A 211 -10.18 -38.06 5.55
CA VAL A 211 -8.71 -38.21 5.54
C VAL A 211 -8.25 -39.45 6.30
N ARG A 212 -8.86 -39.76 7.45
CA ARG A 212 -8.53 -40.97 8.22
C ARG A 212 -8.92 -42.27 7.51
N GLY A 213 -9.91 -42.21 6.63
CA GLY A 213 -10.34 -43.32 5.77
C GLY A 213 -9.63 -43.37 4.41
N LEU A 214 -8.70 -42.46 4.14
CA LEU A 214 -8.00 -42.38 2.87
C LEU A 214 -6.88 -43.43 2.83
N TYR A 215 -7.03 -44.41 1.94
CA TYR A 215 -6.06 -45.50 1.74
C TYR A 215 -5.64 -45.69 0.28
N ASP A 216 -6.35 -45.05 -0.68
CA ASP A 216 -6.06 -45.16 -2.11
C ASP A 216 -5.69 -43.77 -2.67
N PRO A 217 -4.47 -43.59 -3.22
CA PRO A 217 -4.07 -42.34 -3.85
C PRO A 217 -4.88 -42.01 -5.12
N ARG A 218 -5.61 -42.99 -5.69
CA ARG A 218 -6.43 -42.81 -6.90
C ARG A 218 -7.90 -42.50 -6.60
N ASP A 219 -8.26 -42.23 -5.35
CA ASP A 219 -9.61 -41.83 -5.00
C ASP A 219 -9.99 -40.55 -5.78
N PRO A 220 -11.13 -40.53 -6.52
CA PRO A 220 -11.56 -39.39 -7.32
C PRO A 220 -12.03 -38.16 -6.52
N SER A 221 -12.00 -38.17 -5.19
CA SER A 221 -12.44 -37.00 -4.40
C SER A 221 -11.57 -35.76 -4.64
N ALA A 222 -12.18 -34.58 -4.59
CA ALA A 222 -11.47 -33.32 -4.72
C ALA A 222 -10.57 -33.03 -3.50
N LEU A 223 -10.86 -33.61 -2.32
CA LEU A 223 -9.98 -33.51 -1.16
C LEU A 223 -8.69 -34.32 -1.38
N ASN A 224 -8.79 -35.54 -1.90
CA ASN A 224 -7.60 -36.32 -2.26
C ASN A 224 -6.79 -35.63 -3.35
N ALA A 225 -7.45 -35.06 -4.36
CA ALA A 225 -6.78 -34.28 -5.40
C ALA A 225 -6.02 -33.08 -4.79
N LEU A 226 -6.64 -32.30 -3.89
CA LEU A 226 -5.99 -31.19 -3.20
C LEU A 226 -4.78 -31.65 -2.37
N LEU A 227 -4.93 -32.75 -1.62
CA LEU A 227 -3.84 -33.31 -0.80
C LEU A 227 -2.68 -33.83 -1.67
N THR A 228 -2.99 -34.39 -2.83
CA THR A 228 -1.99 -34.84 -3.81
C THR A 228 -1.23 -33.66 -4.41
N GLU A 229 -1.93 -32.58 -4.79
CA GLU A 229 -1.28 -31.36 -5.28
C GLU A 229 -0.42 -30.70 -4.19
N LEU A 230 -0.88 -30.69 -2.93
CA LEU A 230 -0.06 -30.25 -1.80
C LEU A 230 1.17 -31.14 -1.58
N ALA A 231 1.03 -32.46 -1.73
CA ALA A 231 2.13 -33.42 -1.60
C ALA A 231 3.18 -33.26 -2.70
N ALA A 232 2.77 -32.82 -3.89
CA ALA A 232 3.63 -32.60 -5.05
C ALA A 232 4.51 -31.33 -4.93
N LEU A 233 4.20 -30.44 -3.99
CA LEU A 233 5.04 -29.28 -3.70
C LEU A 233 6.43 -29.72 -3.19
N ARG A 234 7.47 -29.10 -3.75
CA ARG A 234 8.87 -29.21 -3.30
C ARG A 234 9.13 -28.31 -2.09
N GLY A 235 8.46 -27.16 -2.02
CA GLY A 235 8.46 -26.23 -0.89
C GLY A 235 7.38 -26.51 0.15
N GLY A 236 7.18 -25.56 1.07
CA GLY A 236 6.08 -25.63 2.05
C GLY A 236 4.72 -25.21 1.46
N GLY A 237 3.65 -25.83 1.94
CA GLY A 237 2.28 -25.50 1.57
C GLY A 237 1.28 -25.72 2.70
N VAL A 238 0.20 -24.94 2.72
CA VAL A 238 -0.87 -25.06 3.72
C VAL A 238 -2.22 -24.94 3.02
N ALA A 239 -3.14 -25.85 3.28
CA ALA A 239 -4.55 -25.67 2.99
C ALA A 239 -5.38 -25.81 4.27
N ARG A 240 -6.22 -24.82 4.54
CA ARG A 240 -7.09 -24.78 5.71
C ARG A 240 -8.53 -24.57 5.30
N PHE A 241 -9.43 -25.24 5.99
CA PHE A 241 -10.88 -25.08 5.93
C PHE A 241 -11.41 -24.98 7.37
N GLY A 242 -11.46 -23.76 7.89
CA GLY A 242 -11.75 -23.51 9.30
C GLY A 242 -10.78 -24.28 10.20
N PRO A 243 -11.26 -25.13 11.11
CA PRO A 243 -10.40 -25.93 11.98
C PRO A 243 -9.55 -27.00 11.26
N PHE A 244 -10.03 -27.52 10.13
CA PHE A 244 -9.27 -28.54 9.38
C PHE A 244 -8.07 -27.91 8.70
N THR A 245 -6.87 -28.41 9.00
CA THR A 245 -5.61 -27.91 8.43
C THR A 245 -4.80 -29.07 7.84
N ALA A 246 -4.44 -28.95 6.57
CA ALA A 246 -3.48 -29.80 5.87
C ALA A 246 -2.19 -29.01 5.62
N VAL A 247 -1.06 -29.60 5.96
CA VAL A 247 0.25 -28.95 5.88
C VAL A 247 1.22 -29.86 5.14
N SER A 248 1.78 -29.32 4.05
CA SER A 248 2.88 -29.92 3.31
C SER A 248 4.18 -29.24 3.70
N THR A 249 5.16 -30.06 4.05
CA THR A 249 6.56 -29.68 4.26
C THR A 249 7.42 -30.49 3.28
N PRO A 250 8.70 -30.15 3.08
CA PRO A 250 9.58 -30.91 2.17
C PRO A 250 9.66 -32.41 2.47
N HIS A 251 9.33 -32.84 3.70
CA HIS A 251 9.50 -34.22 4.16
C HIS A 251 8.22 -34.89 4.66
N ALA A 252 7.12 -34.15 4.80
CA ALA A 252 5.90 -34.69 5.39
C ALA A 252 4.65 -33.97 4.90
N LEU A 253 3.55 -34.72 4.78
CA LEU A 253 2.21 -34.20 4.61
C LEU A 253 1.39 -34.62 5.82
N VAL A 254 0.98 -33.66 6.65
CA VAL A 254 0.22 -33.92 7.88
C VAL A 254 -1.10 -33.16 7.87
N CYS A 255 -2.15 -33.81 8.34
CA CYS A 255 -3.47 -33.21 8.50
C CYS A 255 -3.90 -33.25 9.97
N GLY A 256 -4.61 -32.24 10.42
CA GLY A 256 -5.15 -32.21 11.78
C GLY A 256 -6.24 -31.17 11.95
N VAL A 257 -6.93 -31.25 13.09
CA VAL A 257 -7.96 -30.30 13.48
C VAL A 257 -7.37 -29.35 14.52
N LEU A 258 -7.06 -28.12 14.09
CA LEU A 258 -6.54 -27.04 14.93
C LEU A 258 -7.67 -26.04 15.23
N PRO A 259 -7.65 -25.33 16.36
CA PRO A 259 -8.57 -24.21 16.57
C PRO A 259 -8.39 -23.15 15.47
N ASP A 260 -9.47 -22.46 15.10
CA ASP A 260 -9.42 -21.39 14.11
C ASP A 260 -8.64 -20.21 14.72
N GLU A 261 -7.40 -20.02 14.26
CA GLU A 261 -6.58 -18.87 14.60
C GLU A 261 -6.49 -17.94 13.39
N ASP A 262 -6.83 -16.66 13.61
CA ASP A 262 -6.75 -15.60 12.59
C ASP A 262 -5.30 -15.32 12.12
N THR A 263 -4.31 -15.80 12.87
CA THR A 263 -2.89 -15.52 12.58
C THR A 263 -2.32 -16.56 11.62
N PRO A 264 -1.83 -16.16 10.44
CA PRO A 264 -1.09 -17.06 9.56
C PRO A 264 0.20 -17.50 10.24
N ALA A 265 0.42 -18.81 10.33
CA ALA A 265 1.67 -19.37 10.81
C ALA A 265 2.39 -20.08 9.66
N GLU A 266 3.70 -20.16 9.78
CA GLU A 266 4.55 -20.82 8.81
C GLU A 266 4.24 -22.33 8.76
N PRO A 267 4.40 -23.00 7.60
CA PRO A 267 4.01 -24.39 7.43
C PRO A 267 4.67 -25.32 8.47
N TRP A 268 5.96 -25.14 8.78
CA TRP A 268 6.63 -25.99 9.77
C TRP A 268 6.05 -25.85 11.18
N GLN A 269 5.69 -24.63 11.60
CA GLN A 269 5.08 -24.38 12.91
C GLN A 269 3.71 -25.04 13.02
N LEU A 270 2.95 -25.08 11.92
CA LEU A 270 1.67 -25.77 11.86
C LEU A 270 1.84 -27.29 11.86
N ALA A 271 2.85 -27.81 11.14
CA ALA A 271 3.16 -29.23 11.14
C ALA A 271 3.54 -29.73 12.54
N ASP A 272 4.38 -28.99 13.26
CA ASP A 272 4.79 -29.34 14.63
C ASP A 272 3.60 -29.30 15.59
N ARG A 273 2.74 -28.27 15.50
CA ARG A 273 1.49 -28.20 16.27
C ARG A 273 0.55 -29.38 15.99
N ILE A 274 0.43 -29.82 14.73
CA ILE A 274 -0.38 -30.98 14.38
C ILE A 274 0.20 -32.27 14.99
N ARG A 275 1.53 -32.42 15.01
CA ARG A 275 2.20 -33.59 15.59
C ARG A 275 2.02 -33.70 17.10
N GLU A 276 1.90 -32.57 17.79
CA GLU A 276 1.61 -32.49 19.22
C GLU A 276 0.15 -32.84 19.56
N LEU A 277 -0.75 -32.88 18.56
CA LEU A 277 -2.14 -33.24 18.80
C LEU A 277 -2.28 -34.72 19.20
N PRO A 278 -3.35 -35.06 19.97
CA PRO A 278 -3.73 -36.44 20.19
C PRO A 278 -3.84 -37.25 18.88
N PRO A 279 -3.47 -38.53 18.87
CA PRO A 279 -3.42 -39.36 17.65
C PRO A 279 -4.78 -39.52 16.97
N ASP A 280 -5.89 -39.27 17.69
CA ASP A 280 -7.24 -39.23 17.16
C ASP A 280 -7.58 -37.93 16.42
N ARG A 281 -6.72 -36.91 16.46
CA ARG A 281 -6.90 -35.57 15.86
C ARG A 281 -5.78 -35.17 14.89
N GLN A 282 -4.87 -36.10 14.59
CA GLN A 282 -3.85 -35.96 13.57
C GLN A 282 -3.87 -37.16 12.62
N SER A 283 -3.43 -36.93 11.38
CA SER A 283 -3.25 -37.97 10.37
C SER A 283 -1.98 -37.68 9.57
N ASP A 284 -1.09 -38.66 9.52
CA ASP A 284 0.10 -38.59 8.68
C ASP A 284 -0.19 -39.21 7.31
N LEU A 285 -0.06 -38.38 6.27
CA LEU A 285 -0.28 -38.75 4.88
C LEU A 285 1.01 -38.65 4.07
N THR A 286 2.17 -38.74 4.72
CA THR A 286 3.48 -38.65 4.04
C THR A 286 3.64 -39.68 2.91
N TRP A 287 2.91 -40.79 2.97
CA TRP A 287 2.82 -41.80 1.91
C TRP A 287 2.24 -41.28 0.58
N LEU A 288 1.53 -40.14 0.55
CA LEU A 288 1.06 -39.48 -0.68
C LEU A 288 2.16 -38.75 -1.43
N ARG A 289 3.34 -38.54 -0.83
CA ARG A 289 4.43 -37.82 -1.49
C ARG A 289 5.07 -38.69 -2.58
N PRO A 290 5.43 -38.10 -3.73
CA PRO A 290 6.01 -38.85 -4.85
C PRO A 290 7.44 -39.38 -4.59
N ASP A 291 8.12 -38.88 -3.55
CA ASP A 291 9.50 -39.25 -3.19
C ASP A 291 9.59 -40.16 -1.92
N GLY A 292 8.49 -40.80 -1.53
CA GLY A 292 8.42 -41.77 -0.43
C GLY A 292 8.75 -43.20 -0.84
#